data_AF-A0A380MZB5-F1
#
_entry.id   AF-A0A380MZB5-F1
#
_cell.length_a   1.000
_cell.length_b   1.000
_cell.length_c   1.000
_cell.angle_alpha   90.00
_cell.angle_beta   90.00
_cell.angle_gamma   90.00
#
_symmetry.space_group_name_H-M   'P 1'
#
loop_
_entity.id
_entity.type
_entity.pdbx_description
1 polymer ?
#
loop_
_entity_poly.entity_id
_entity_poly.type
_entity_poly.pdbx_seq_one_letter_code
_entity_poly.pdbx_strand_id
1 'polypeptide(L)'
;MKIEKRNTLYKTLVASIALTILPALAEESGPLTSASVAETSLEQIESCLEYTIHGITLRAIYTPWGVYYFWTPNVSHFSPDLLSMSHKELDDMPYLEFQKTFGAALKPIAQKGFANVVGKTVGSLNADIGGGRYQHKDWGDYQAGQFSESTVIGNPAAMFIDAFTWNGLRMAGKEVSKAAELSSTDAQDYLEGFKKGNGKAGWSDSFDNAMNYDMTMQVMANSPVVQSIKQIVRQIDSAVSSMQGRTGDSPFCPVYASAFQPFYLSGVDSYLWRLGYPVTDSEHSDVILNPLSTDIVGTGGEQWGHIYPRDGAVNHQEAQKVAAVVAVRSKQVLAEGGMGRLYREPDYKMKRVVWSKVYPQPKKNCHVNIANTGTETESKDRYAWNLWTNHRCDLYRRGVPIAFIPIGPIHVIVQSSKAQPNPKQIKA
;
A
#
# COMPACT_ATOMS: atom_id res chain seq x y z
N MET A 1 -72.83 41.10 -22.27
CA MET A 1 -72.84 40.20 -23.45
C MET A 1 -71.50 40.33 -24.16
N LYS A 2 -70.66 39.27 -24.14
CA LYS A 2 -69.50 39.02 -25.05
C LYS A 2 -68.35 40.07 -24.99
N ILE A 3 -67.05 39.81 -25.13
CA ILE A 3 -66.21 38.69 -25.58
C ILE A 3 -64.75 38.95 -25.08
N GLU A 4 -64.09 37.85 -24.70
CA GLU A 4 -62.66 37.46 -24.78
C GLU A 4 -61.43 38.28 -24.33
N LYS A 5 -60.49 37.45 -23.86
CA LYS A 5 -59.14 37.60 -23.29
C LYS A 5 -58.04 37.93 -24.32
N ARG A 6 -56.85 38.21 -23.74
CA ARG A 6 -55.44 38.14 -24.22
C ARG A 6 -54.86 39.54 -24.44
N ASN A 7 -53.64 39.89 -24.03
CA ASN A 7 -52.48 39.09 -23.67
C ASN A 7 -51.38 40.01 -23.05
N THR A 8 -50.60 39.46 -22.12
CA THR A 8 -49.14 39.66 -21.92
C THR A 8 -48.57 41.05 -21.62
N LEU A 9 -47.91 41.20 -20.45
CA LEU A 9 -46.49 41.60 -20.29
C LEU A 9 -46.18 41.87 -18.80
N TYR A 10 -45.85 40.82 -18.05
CA TYR A 10 -45.20 40.97 -16.74
C TYR A 10 -43.70 41.14 -16.98
N LYS A 11 -43.20 42.36 -16.78
CA LYS A 11 -41.78 42.67 -16.76
C LYS A 11 -41.24 42.51 -15.32
N THR A 12 -40.06 41.91 -15.27
CA THR A 12 -38.97 42.11 -14.28
C THR A 12 -39.22 41.71 -12.83
N LEU A 13 -38.69 40.55 -12.42
CA LEU A 13 -37.46 40.45 -11.62
C LEU A 13 -37.05 38.97 -11.51
N VAL A 14 -36.03 38.54 -12.25
CA VAL A 14 -35.31 37.30 -11.95
C VAL A 14 -33.89 37.71 -11.59
N ALA A 15 -33.62 37.77 -10.28
CA ALA A 15 -32.28 37.84 -9.77
C ALA A 15 -31.65 36.44 -9.97
N SER A 16 -30.81 36.32 -11.00
CA SER A 16 -30.01 35.13 -11.24
C SER A 16 -28.98 34.98 -10.13
N ILE A 17 -29.22 34.05 -9.19
CA ILE A 17 -28.15 33.46 -8.37
C ILE A 17 -27.43 32.47 -9.28
N ALA A 18 -26.41 32.96 -9.99
CA ALA A 18 -25.44 32.07 -10.63
C ALA A 18 -24.60 31.46 -9.50
N LEU A 19 -25.00 30.27 -9.04
CA LEU A 19 -24.15 29.43 -8.21
C LEU A 19 -22.99 28.97 -9.10
N THR A 20 -21.90 29.73 -9.12
CA THR A 20 -20.66 29.30 -9.73
C THR A 20 -20.14 28.13 -8.92
N ILE A 21 -20.48 26.91 -9.33
CA ILE A 21 -19.74 25.72 -8.96
C ILE A 21 -18.36 25.92 -9.60
N LEU A 22 -17.44 26.56 -8.88
CA LEU A 22 -16.03 26.41 -9.18
C LEU A 22 -15.77 24.90 -9.06
N PRO A 23 -15.41 24.19 -10.14
CA PRO A 23 -14.83 22.88 -9.97
C PRO A 23 -13.67 23.07 -9.00
N ALA A 24 -13.64 22.30 -7.91
CA ALA A 24 -12.47 22.26 -7.05
C ALA A 24 -11.28 22.02 -7.97
N LEU A 25 -10.43 23.03 -8.13
CA LEU A 25 -9.23 22.90 -8.92
C LEU A 25 -8.48 21.72 -8.31
N ALA A 26 -8.28 20.66 -9.09
CA ALA A 26 -7.43 19.56 -8.69
C ALA A 26 -6.05 20.17 -8.40
N GLU A 27 -5.72 20.30 -7.12
CA GLU A 27 -4.42 20.77 -6.69
C GLU A 27 -3.40 19.74 -7.16
N GLU A 28 -2.43 20.14 -7.99
CA GLU A 28 -1.36 19.23 -8.42
C GLU A 28 -0.48 18.95 -7.20
N SER A 29 -0.81 17.87 -6.49
CA SER A 29 0.03 17.38 -5.40
C SER A 29 1.40 16.99 -5.97
N GLY A 30 2.46 17.61 -5.46
CA GLY A 30 3.83 17.30 -5.85
C GLY A 30 4.16 15.82 -5.70
N PRO A 31 5.12 15.27 -6.46
CA PRO A 31 5.40 13.83 -6.47
C PRO A 31 5.83 13.35 -5.08
N LEU A 32 5.50 12.09 -4.77
CA LEU A 32 5.97 11.42 -3.56
C LEU A 32 7.49 11.24 -3.62
N THR A 33 8.15 11.61 -2.53
CA THR A 33 9.55 11.27 -2.25
C THR A 33 9.65 10.20 -1.16
N SER A 34 10.79 9.51 -1.07
CA SER A 34 11.02 8.51 0.01
C SER A 34 10.78 9.09 1.40
N ALA A 35 11.25 10.32 1.62
CA ALA A 35 11.05 11.06 2.86
C ALA A 35 9.56 11.34 3.13
N SER A 36 8.81 11.81 2.12
CA SER A 36 7.37 12.11 2.28
C SER A 36 6.52 10.87 2.54
N VAL A 37 6.86 9.73 1.89
CA VAL A 37 6.19 8.45 2.14
C VAL A 37 6.46 7.99 3.56
N ALA A 38 7.72 8.04 3.99
CA ALA A 38 8.10 7.67 5.34
C ALA A 38 7.40 8.55 6.39
N GLU A 39 7.45 9.87 6.24
CA GLU A 39 6.81 10.82 7.16
C GLU A 39 5.30 10.61 7.24
N THR A 40 4.61 10.52 6.08
CA THR A 40 3.17 10.27 6.03
C THR A 40 2.80 8.94 6.69
N SER A 41 3.59 7.88 6.44
CA SER A 41 3.37 6.57 7.04
C SER A 41 3.54 6.61 8.56
N LEU A 42 4.54 7.34 9.06
CA LEU A 42 4.73 7.53 10.50
C LEU A 42 3.54 8.27 11.11
N GLU A 43 3.07 9.36 10.49
CA GLU A 43 1.89 10.10 10.99
C GLU A 43 0.63 9.23 11.09
N GLN A 44 0.52 8.22 10.24
CA GLN A 44 -0.60 7.27 10.20
C GLN A 44 -0.49 6.16 11.26
N ILE A 45 0.70 5.91 11.84
CA ILE A 45 0.90 4.85 12.86
C ILE A 45 -0.11 4.98 14.02
N GLU A 46 -0.39 6.21 14.46
CA GLU A 46 -1.29 6.46 15.61
C GLU A 46 -2.68 5.85 15.40
N SER A 47 -3.20 5.84 14.17
CA SER A 47 -4.54 5.29 13.88
C SER A 47 -4.49 3.86 13.32
N CYS A 48 -3.37 3.48 12.69
CA CYS A 48 -3.27 2.27 11.89
C CYS A 48 -2.63 1.08 12.62
N LEU A 49 -1.83 1.31 13.67
CA LEU A 49 -1.04 0.26 14.34
C LEU A 49 -1.90 -0.86 14.98
N GLU A 50 -3.09 -0.55 15.53
CA GLU A 50 -3.97 -1.47 16.29
C GLU A 50 -3.20 -2.52 17.11
N TYR A 51 -2.55 -2.08 18.20
CA TYR A 51 -1.78 -2.97 19.04
C TYR A 51 -2.69 -3.77 19.99
N THR A 52 -2.62 -5.09 19.91
CA THR A 52 -3.49 -6.01 20.66
C THR A 52 -2.66 -7.09 21.35
N ILE A 53 -2.88 -7.29 22.65
CA ILE A 53 -2.31 -8.41 23.41
C ILE A 53 -3.32 -9.56 23.36
N HIS A 54 -2.89 -10.75 22.95
CA HIS A 54 -3.77 -11.94 22.88
C HIS A 54 -3.67 -12.83 24.11
N GLY A 55 -2.52 -12.81 24.79
CA GLY A 55 -2.26 -13.68 25.93
C GLY A 55 -0.77 -13.85 26.22
N ILE A 56 -0.43 -14.90 26.94
CA ILE A 56 0.96 -15.28 27.24
C ILE A 56 1.28 -16.66 26.67
N THR A 57 2.50 -16.81 26.16
CA THR A 57 3.04 -18.07 25.65
C THR A 57 4.14 -18.57 26.59
N LEU A 58 4.04 -19.81 27.03
CA LEU A 58 5.13 -20.53 27.68
C LEU A 58 6.06 -21.08 26.59
N ARG A 59 7.34 -20.74 26.64
CA ARG A 59 8.36 -21.25 25.71
C ARG A 59 9.46 -22.00 26.47
N ALA A 60 10.09 -22.94 25.79
CA ALA A 60 11.20 -23.72 26.31
C ALA A 60 12.44 -23.61 25.39
N ILE A 61 13.61 -23.43 25.99
CA ILE A 61 14.90 -23.58 25.31
C ILE A 61 15.55 -24.88 25.79
N TYR A 62 15.73 -25.81 24.87
CA TYR A 62 16.44 -27.06 25.12
C TYR A 62 17.95 -26.84 24.95
N THR A 63 18.72 -27.13 25.98
CA THR A 63 20.19 -27.17 25.91
C THR A 63 20.67 -28.56 26.34
N PRO A 64 21.92 -28.94 26.04
CA PRO A 64 22.48 -30.22 26.49
C PRO A 64 22.49 -30.40 28.02
N TRP A 65 22.34 -29.32 28.80
CA TRP A 65 22.44 -29.33 30.26
C TRP A 65 21.09 -29.08 30.97
N GLY A 66 19.99 -28.91 30.22
CA GLY A 66 18.67 -28.72 30.80
C GLY A 66 17.68 -28.01 29.90
N VAL A 67 16.49 -27.78 30.43
CA VAL A 67 15.41 -27.05 29.75
C VAL A 67 15.10 -25.77 30.52
N TYR A 68 15.16 -24.64 29.83
CA TYR A 68 14.83 -23.33 30.41
C TYR A 68 13.45 -22.91 29.95
N TYR A 69 12.52 -22.74 30.89
CA TYR A 69 11.16 -22.25 30.64
C TYR A 69 11.05 -20.76 30.94
N PHE A 70 10.25 -20.06 30.15
CA PHE A 70 9.87 -18.68 30.44
C PHE A 70 8.54 -18.34 29.77
N TRP A 71 7.82 -17.40 30.38
CA TRP A 71 6.63 -16.80 29.81
C TRP A 71 7.02 -15.61 28.93
N THR A 72 6.28 -15.40 27.85
CA THR A 72 6.42 -14.22 27.00
C THR A 72 5.05 -13.77 26.50
N PRO A 73 4.76 -12.46 26.45
CA PRO A 73 3.52 -11.95 25.87
C PRO A 73 3.41 -12.27 24.39
N ASN A 74 2.20 -12.64 23.96
CA ASN A 74 1.82 -12.80 22.57
C ASN A 74 0.99 -11.59 22.12
N VAL A 75 1.47 -10.90 21.11
CA VAL A 75 0.91 -9.64 20.64
C VAL A 75 0.61 -9.69 19.15
N SER A 76 -0.28 -8.81 18.69
CA SER A 76 -0.46 -8.52 17.27
C SER A 76 -0.60 -7.04 17.03
N HIS A 77 -0.10 -6.57 15.89
CA HIS A 77 -0.31 -5.20 15.43
C HIS A 77 -0.20 -5.15 13.91
N PHE A 78 -0.65 -4.07 13.31
CA PHE A 78 -0.38 -3.77 11.91
C PHE A 78 0.96 -3.07 11.74
N SER A 79 1.61 -3.28 10.61
CA SER A 79 2.84 -2.58 10.22
C SER A 79 2.69 -2.05 8.79
N PRO A 80 3.17 -0.83 8.47
CA PRO A 80 3.12 -0.29 7.12
C PRO A 80 4.20 -0.97 6.28
N ASP A 81 3.92 -2.19 5.83
CA ASP A 81 4.92 -3.04 5.20
C ASP A 81 5.14 -2.70 3.74
N LEU A 82 4.06 -2.40 3.01
CA LEU A 82 4.11 -2.15 1.57
C LEU A 82 3.49 -0.80 1.22
N LEU A 83 3.94 -0.22 0.11
CA LEU A 83 3.31 0.91 -0.56
C LEU A 83 2.74 0.39 -1.88
N SER A 84 1.42 0.49 -2.03
CA SER A 84 0.70 0.13 -3.24
C SER A 84 0.42 1.38 -4.06
N MET A 85 0.90 1.40 -5.29
CA MET A 85 0.71 2.49 -6.23
C MET A 85 -0.11 2.00 -7.42
N SER A 86 -0.98 2.87 -7.91
CA SER A 86 -1.67 2.70 -9.19
C SER A 86 -1.45 3.94 -10.04
N HIS A 87 -1.16 3.71 -11.31
CA HIS A 87 -0.75 4.74 -12.25
C HIS A 87 -1.16 4.35 -13.67
N LYS A 88 -1.24 5.34 -14.55
CA LYS A 88 -1.74 5.17 -15.92
C LYS A 88 -0.73 4.46 -16.83
N GLU A 89 0.55 4.79 -16.66
CA GLU A 89 1.65 4.40 -17.54
C GLU A 89 2.83 3.88 -16.74
N LEU A 90 3.56 2.88 -17.26
CA LEU A 90 4.66 2.21 -16.56
C LEU A 90 5.77 3.16 -16.05
N ASP A 91 5.93 4.32 -16.68
CA ASP A 91 6.92 5.34 -16.36
C ASP A 91 6.34 6.59 -15.71
N ASP A 92 5.07 6.58 -15.28
CA ASP A 92 4.40 7.72 -14.61
C ASP A 92 3.90 7.35 -13.21
N MET A 93 4.80 6.79 -12.39
CA MET A 93 4.50 6.49 -11.00
C MET A 93 4.47 7.77 -10.15
N PRO A 94 3.64 7.85 -9.09
CA PRO A 94 3.63 9.01 -8.20
C PRO A 94 4.91 9.15 -7.35
N TYR A 95 5.71 8.08 -7.23
CA TYR A 95 6.95 8.04 -6.42
C TYR A 95 8.18 8.38 -7.27
N LEU A 96 8.74 9.56 -7.04
CA LEU A 96 9.80 10.19 -7.82
C LEU A 96 11.07 9.34 -7.96
N GLU A 97 11.67 8.89 -6.85
CA GLU A 97 12.89 8.10 -6.86
C GLU A 97 12.68 6.80 -7.63
N PHE A 98 11.57 6.11 -7.35
CA PHE A 98 11.24 4.85 -8.02
C PHE A 98 10.97 5.04 -9.52
N GLN A 99 10.24 6.10 -9.88
CA GLN A 99 9.99 6.47 -11.27
C GLN A 99 11.29 6.76 -12.02
N LYS A 100 12.22 7.52 -11.42
CA LYS A 100 13.52 7.83 -12.02
C LYS A 100 14.38 6.58 -12.21
N THR A 101 14.36 5.66 -11.26
CA THR A 101 15.15 4.43 -11.33
C THR A 101 14.57 3.42 -12.31
N PHE A 102 13.27 3.14 -12.25
CA PHE A 102 12.67 2.01 -12.98
C PHE A 102 11.76 2.40 -14.13
N GLY A 103 11.26 3.63 -14.20
CA GLY A 103 10.23 4.03 -15.18
C GLY A 103 10.64 3.75 -16.63
N ALA A 104 11.80 4.26 -17.05
CA ALA A 104 12.32 4.06 -18.41
C ALA A 104 12.68 2.60 -18.71
N ALA A 105 13.02 1.80 -17.69
CA ALA A 105 13.41 0.40 -17.83
C ALA A 105 12.20 -0.55 -17.93
N LEU A 106 11.04 -0.18 -17.38
CA LEU A 106 9.85 -1.05 -17.36
C LEU A 106 9.21 -1.23 -18.73
N LYS A 107 9.12 -0.17 -19.54
CA LYS A 107 8.55 -0.22 -20.90
C LYS A 107 9.19 -1.29 -21.78
N PRO A 108 10.52 -1.32 -22.01
CA PRO A 108 11.13 -2.33 -22.86
C PRO A 108 11.02 -3.75 -22.28
N ILE A 109 11.02 -3.91 -20.95
CA ILE A 109 10.82 -5.21 -20.30
C ILE A 109 9.39 -5.72 -20.51
N ALA A 110 8.39 -4.85 -20.36
CA ALA A 110 6.99 -5.16 -20.63
C ALA A 110 6.77 -5.53 -22.10
N GLN A 111 7.38 -4.77 -23.03
CA GLN A 111 7.36 -5.05 -24.47
C GLN A 111 7.98 -6.38 -24.84
N LYS A 112 9.20 -6.66 -24.40
CA LYS A 112 9.81 -7.98 -24.63
C LYS A 112 8.99 -9.10 -24.01
N GLY A 113 8.42 -8.88 -22.81
CA GLY A 113 7.58 -9.85 -22.11
C GLY A 113 6.33 -10.22 -22.91
N PHE A 114 5.55 -9.22 -23.28
CA PHE A 114 4.29 -9.39 -24.01
C PHE A 114 4.53 -9.88 -25.45
N ALA A 115 5.49 -9.29 -26.18
CA ALA A 115 5.80 -9.66 -27.55
C ALA A 115 6.34 -11.09 -27.68
N ASN A 116 7.13 -11.59 -26.72
CA ASN A 116 7.62 -12.97 -26.76
C ASN A 116 6.52 -14.03 -26.66
N VAL A 117 5.36 -13.68 -26.09
CA VAL A 117 4.23 -14.60 -25.98
C VAL A 117 3.24 -14.39 -27.12
N VAL A 118 2.84 -13.14 -27.39
CA VAL A 118 1.82 -12.84 -28.40
C VAL A 118 2.41 -12.81 -29.83
N GLY A 119 3.66 -12.37 -29.98
CA GLY A 119 4.36 -12.32 -31.27
C GLY A 119 4.65 -13.69 -31.87
N LYS A 120 4.65 -14.75 -31.06
CA LYS A 120 4.73 -16.14 -31.56
C LYS A 120 3.42 -16.64 -32.18
N THR A 121 2.30 -16.00 -31.88
CA THR A 121 0.95 -16.43 -32.29
C THR A 121 0.25 -15.46 -33.26
N VAL A 122 0.54 -14.15 -33.21
CA VAL A 122 -0.23 -13.10 -33.94
C VAL A 122 0.66 -12.19 -34.82
N GLY A 123 1.98 -12.38 -34.83
CA GLY A 123 2.92 -11.50 -35.55
C GLY A 123 3.25 -10.22 -34.76
N SER A 124 4.15 -9.39 -35.32
CA SER A 124 4.73 -8.22 -34.64
C SER A 124 3.67 -7.17 -34.28
N LEU A 125 3.24 -7.14 -33.02
CA LEU A 125 2.39 -6.08 -32.49
C LEU A 125 3.25 -4.87 -32.11
N ASN A 126 3.19 -3.82 -32.94
CA ASN A 126 3.65 -2.47 -32.59
C ASN A 126 2.52 -1.71 -31.86
N ALA A 127 1.96 -2.29 -30.80
CA ALA A 127 0.98 -1.62 -29.96
C ALA A 127 1.67 -1.09 -28.71
N ASP A 128 1.38 0.16 -28.32
CA ASP A 128 1.85 0.66 -27.02
C ASP A 128 1.25 -0.22 -25.91
N ILE A 129 2.10 -0.53 -24.92
CA ILE A 129 1.83 -1.54 -23.91
C ILE A 129 1.32 -0.91 -22.62
N GLY A 130 1.40 0.41 -22.50
CA GLY A 130 0.59 1.17 -21.56
C GLY A 130 -0.82 1.36 -22.13
N GLY A 131 -1.84 0.90 -21.41
CA GLY A 131 -3.22 1.00 -21.90
C GLY A 131 -3.89 2.33 -21.59
N GLY A 132 -3.46 2.99 -20.51
CA GLY A 132 -3.98 4.26 -20.07
C GLY A 132 -5.52 4.39 -20.02
N ARG A 133 -6.03 5.61 -19.84
CA ARG A 133 -7.45 5.93 -20.02
C ARG A 133 -7.64 6.67 -21.34
N TYR A 134 -8.57 6.19 -22.15
CA TYR A 134 -9.02 6.85 -23.39
C TYR A 134 -7.89 7.23 -24.34
N GLN A 135 -7.12 6.24 -24.82
CA GLN A 135 -6.18 6.47 -25.92
C GLN A 135 -6.94 6.69 -27.23
N HIS A 136 -7.37 7.94 -27.46
CA HIS A 136 -8.02 8.35 -28.71
C HIS A 136 -7.07 8.33 -29.91
N LYS A 137 -5.76 8.34 -29.68
CA LYS A 137 -4.77 8.59 -30.73
C LYS A 137 -4.53 7.39 -31.65
N ASP A 138 -4.70 6.16 -31.14
CA ASP A 138 -4.33 4.94 -31.86
C ASP A 138 -5.46 3.89 -31.96
N TRP A 139 -6.52 3.99 -31.15
CA TRP A 139 -7.59 2.96 -31.06
C TRP A 139 -8.99 3.42 -31.57
N GLY A 140 -9.08 4.60 -32.19
CA GLY A 140 -10.32 5.15 -32.74
C GLY A 140 -11.27 5.76 -31.69
N ASP A 141 -12.33 6.45 -32.16
CA ASP A 141 -13.24 7.26 -31.33
C ASP A 141 -14.11 6.45 -30.34
N TYR A 142 -14.05 5.12 -30.40
CA TYR A 142 -14.81 4.23 -29.52
C TYR A 142 -13.92 3.72 -28.39
N GLN A 143 -14.07 4.34 -27.21
CA GLN A 143 -13.67 3.87 -25.88
C GLN A 143 -12.53 2.84 -25.87
N ALA A 144 -11.27 3.29 -25.97
CA ALA A 144 -10.15 2.47 -25.52
C ALA A 144 -10.41 2.05 -24.07
N GLY A 145 -10.34 0.74 -23.79
CA GLY A 145 -10.55 0.21 -22.46
C GLY A 145 -9.67 0.94 -21.44
N GLN A 146 -10.23 1.27 -20.28
CA GLN A 146 -9.45 1.91 -19.23
C GLN A 146 -8.55 0.87 -18.60
N PHE A 147 -7.25 1.11 -18.70
CA PHE A 147 -6.22 0.26 -18.14
C PHE A 147 -5.36 1.04 -17.17
N SER A 148 -5.01 0.43 -16.06
CA SER A 148 -4.06 1.01 -15.11
C SER A 148 -3.02 -0.02 -14.68
N GLU A 149 -1.83 0.49 -14.46
CA GLU A 149 -0.70 -0.26 -13.95
C GLU A 149 -0.74 -0.28 -12.42
N SER A 150 -0.07 -1.28 -11.84
CA SER A 150 0.09 -1.39 -10.41
C SER A 150 1.53 -1.74 -10.04
N THR A 151 2.03 -1.02 -9.06
CA THR A 151 3.35 -1.22 -8.48
C THR A 151 3.22 -1.34 -6.98
N VAL A 152 3.70 -2.45 -6.41
CA VAL A 152 3.77 -2.64 -4.95
C VAL A 152 5.22 -2.77 -4.56
N ILE A 153 5.66 -1.94 -3.61
CA ILE A 153 7.04 -1.89 -3.13
C ILE A 153 7.07 -1.99 -1.60
N GLY A 154 8.21 -2.38 -1.04
CA GLY A 154 8.44 -2.29 0.40
C GLY A 154 8.41 -0.83 0.87
N ASN A 155 7.62 -0.55 1.89
CA ASN A 155 7.46 0.80 2.41
C ASN A 155 8.72 1.24 3.19
N PRO A 156 9.27 2.45 2.97
CA PRO A 156 10.40 2.95 3.76
C PRO A 156 10.13 2.98 5.28
N ALA A 157 8.88 3.20 5.71
CA ALA A 157 8.53 3.22 7.13
C ALA A 157 8.62 1.84 7.81
N ALA A 158 8.68 0.74 7.06
CA ALA A 158 8.95 -0.58 7.60
C ALA A 158 10.30 -0.64 8.35
N MET A 159 11.31 0.08 7.84
CA MET A 159 12.64 0.19 8.46
C MET A 159 12.56 0.80 9.86
N PHE A 160 11.62 1.72 10.07
CA PHE A 160 11.43 2.36 11.35
C PHE A 160 10.91 1.40 12.42
N ILE A 161 9.91 0.58 12.07
CA ILE A 161 9.33 -0.41 12.99
C ILE A 161 10.39 -1.43 13.41
N ASP A 162 11.22 -1.90 12.46
CA ASP A 162 12.31 -2.83 12.75
C ASP A 162 13.44 -2.20 13.59
N ALA A 163 13.72 -0.91 13.38
CA ALA A 163 14.72 -0.17 14.15
C ALA A 163 14.26 0.22 15.56
N PHE A 164 12.96 0.16 15.87
CA PHE A 164 12.43 0.63 17.15
C PHE A 164 12.62 -0.42 18.27
N THR A 165 13.21 0.03 19.38
CA THR A 165 13.43 -0.77 20.61
C THR A 165 12.71 -0.14 21.79
N TRP A 166 12.62 -0.86 22.92
CA TRP A 166 12.10 -0.30 24.18
C TRP A 166 12.85 0.97 24.63
N ASN A 167 14.14 1.09 24.29
CA ASN A 167 14.98 2.23 24.65
C ASN A 167 14.99 3.35 23.59
N GLY A 168 14.26 3.17 22.48
CA GLY A 168 14.21 4.11 21.35
C GLY A 168 14.71 3.51 20.03
N LEU A 169 14.98 4.37 19.05
CA LEU A 169 15.46 3.95 17.73
C LEU A 169 16.92 3.51 17.79
N ARG A 170 17.16 2.25 17.40
CA ARG A 170 18.50 1.73 17.16
C ARG A 170 18.82 1.91 15.69
N MET A 171 19.42 3.05 15.35
CA MET A 171 19.90 3.32 14.00
C MET A 171 21.06 2.37 13.70
N ALA A 172 20.93 1.53 12.67
CA ALA A 172 22.09 0.86 12.10
C ALA A 172 22.95 1.92 11.41
N GLY A 173 24.15 2.17 11.93
CA GLY A 173 25.11 3.04 11.25
C GLY A 173 25.59 2.37 9.97
N LYS A 174 24.96 2.66 8.84
CA LYS A 174 25.61 2.53 7.52
C LYS A 174 26.37 3.84 7.27
N GLU A 175 27.64 3.75 6.87
CA GLU A 175 28.37 4.93 6.41
C GLU A 175 27.68 5.51 5.18
N VAL A 176 27.49 6.84 5.20
CA VAL A 176 26.86 7.59 4.12
C VAL A 176 27.76 7.52 2.88
N SER A 177 27.46 6.59 1.99
CA SER A 177 28.11 6.52 0.69
C SER A 177 27.46 7.54 -0.24
N LYS A 178 28.28 8.35 -0.93
CA LYS A 178 27.80 9.31 -1.91
C LYS A 178 27.05 8.54 -3.00
N ALA A 179 25.81 8.93 -3.29
CA ALA A 179 24.95 8.25 -4.27
C ALA A 179 25.72 8.07 -5.60
N ALA A 180 25.98 6.82 -5.97
CA ALA A 180 26.41 6.49 -7.32
C ALA A 180 25.18 6.65 -8.22
N GLU A 181 25.32 7.39 -9.32
CA GLU A 181 24.25 7.49 -10.32
C GLU A 181 24.00 6.10 -10.90
N LEU A 182 22.79 5.56 -10.67
CA LEU A 182 22.33 4.34 -11.29
C LEU A 182 22.13 4.58 -12.78
N SER A 183 22.74 3.73 -13.59
CA SER A 183 22.53 3.74 -15.03
C SER A 183 21.18 3.11 -15.39
N SER A 184 20.63 3.44 -16.56
CA SER A 184 19.42 2.78 -17.07
C SER A 184 19.62 1.28 -17.28
N THR A 185 20.86 0.83 -17.50
CA THR A 185 21.22 -0.59 -17.65
C THR A 185 21.12 -1.35 -16.33
N ASP A 186 21.51 -0.75 -15.20
CA ASP A 186 21.41 -1.40 -13.89
C ASP A 186 19.97 -1.73 -13.53
N ALA A 187 19.04 -0.80 -13.80
CA ALA A 187 17.62 -1.01 -13.59
C ALA A 187 17.05 -2.11 -14.51
N GLN A 188 17.48 -2.15 -15.78
CA GLN A 188 17.07 -3.22 -16.70
C GLN A 188 17.58 -4.59 -16.25
N ASP A 189 18.85 -4.69 -15.86
CA ASP A 189 19.47 -5.93 -15.37
C ASP A 189 18.78 -6.43 -14.10
N TYR A 190 18.44 -5.52 -13.19
CA TYR A 190 17.64 -5.86 -12.01
C TYR A 190 16.27 -6.44 -12.40
N LEU A 191 15.53 -5.78 -13.29
CA LEU A 191 14.20 -6.23 -13.72
C LEU A 191 14.25 -7.56 -14.48
N GLU A 192 15.29 -7.77 -15.30
CA GLU A 192 15.54 -9.06 -15.94
C GLU A 192 15.85 -10.15 -14.92
N GLY A 193 16.67 -9.83 -13.90
CA GLY A 193 16.95 -10.72 -12.78
C GLY A 193 15.68 -11.06 -12.00
N PHE A 194 14.82 -10.07 -11.74
CA PHE A 194 13.54 -10.24 -11.04
C PHE A 194 12.63 -11.19 -11.82
N LYS A 195 12.56 -11.02 -13.15
CA LYS A 195 11.81 -11.91 -14.03
C LYS A 195 12.39 -13.33 -14.04
N LYS A 196 13.69 -13.48 -14.26
CA LYS A 196 14.37 -14.80 -14.34
C LYS A 196 14.33 -15.55 -13.01
N GLY A 197 14.40 -14.83 -11.89
CA GLY A 197 14.36 -15.37 -10.53
C GLY A 197 12.96 -15.54 -9.95
N ASN A 198 11.90 -15.41 -10.77
CA ASN A 198 10.50 -15.51 -10.34
C ASN A 198 10.20 -14.61 -9.12
N GLY A 199 10.52 -13.32 -9.22
CA GLY A 199 10.37 -12.32 -8.15
C GLY A 199 11.57 -12.20 -7.21
N LYS A 200 12.57 -13.08 -7.33
CA LYS A 200 13.80 -13.04 -6.53
C LYS A 200 14.93 -12.38 -7.32
N ALA A 201 15.27 -11.16 -6.92
CA ALA A 201 16.44 -10.44 -7.42
C ALA A 201 17.22 -9.82 -6.26
N GLY A 202 18.55 -9.83 -6.38
CA GLY A 202 19.44 -9.19 -5.41
C GLY A 202 19.24 -7.66 -5.44
N TRP A 203 19.05 -7.08 -4.26
CA TRP A 203 18.98 -5.64 -4.08
C TRP A 203 20.32 -5.14 -3.53
N SER A 204 20.92 -4.15 -4.19
CA SER A 204 22.24 -3.63 -3.84
C SER A 204 22.15 -2.29 -3.13
N ASP A 205 23.22 -1.90 -2.43
CA ASP A 205 23.30 -0.59 -1.76
C ASP A 205 23.18 0.59 -2.76
N SER A 206 23.53 0.40 -4.04
CA SER A 206 23.30 1.42 -5.08
C SER A 206 21.81 1.75 -5.23
N PHE A 207 20.94 0.74 -5.14
CA PHE A 207 19.48 0.96 -5.17
C PHE A 207 18.97 1.63 -3.90
N ASP A 208 19.50 1.28 -2.72
CA ASP A 208 19.20 2.01 -1.48
C ASP A 208 19.56 3.51 -1.61
N ASN A 209 20.71 3.81 -2.22
CA ASN A 209 21.15 5.17 -2.47
C ASN A 209 20.25 5.92 -3.45
N ALA A 210 19.82 5.30 -4.55
CA ALA A 210 18.84 5.91 -5.48
C ALA A 210 17.51 6.24 -4.82
N MET A 211 17.13 5.44 -3.81
CA MET A 211 15.89 5.64 -3.07
C MET A 211 16.07 6.58 -1.87
N ASN A 212 17.20 7.31 -1.79
CA ASN A 212 17.48 8.26 -0.72
C ASN A 212 17.37 7.63 0.69
N TYR A 213 17.84 6.39 0.87
CA TYR A 213 17.75 5.63 2.13
C TYR A 213 18.22 6.46 3.33
N ASP A 214 19.44 7.01 3.27
CA ASP A 214 20.06 7.73 4.39
C ASP A 214 19.29 8.98 4.78
N MET A 215 18.88 9.78 3.79
CA MET A 215 18.06 10.97 4.01
C MET A 215 16.70 10.58 4.63
N THR A 216 16.09 9.51 4.14
CA THR A 216 14.81 9.01 4.66
C THR A 216 14.94 8.59 6.13
N MET A 217 16.00 7.85 6.47
CA MET A 217 16.31 7.49 7.85
C MET A 217 16.55 8.71 8.75
N GLN A 218 17.28 9.72 8.25
CA GLN A 218 17.50 10.97 8.99
C GLN A 218 16.20 11.75 9.24
N VAL A 219 15.34 11.86 8.22
CA VAL A 219 14.02 12.50 8.35
C VAL A 219 13.17 11.75 9.37
N MET A 220 13.13 10.43 9.32
CA MET A 220 12.38 9.62 10.29
C MET A 220 12.93 9.76 11.71
N ALA A 221 14.25 9.71 11.90
CA ALA A 221 14.86 9.82 13.22
C ALA A 221 14.58 11.17 13.90
N ASN A 222 14.47 12.24 13.11
CA ASN A 222 14.19 13.59 13.57
C ASN A 222 12.70 13.95 13.55
N SER A 223 11.83 13.06 13.09
CA SER A 223 10.40 13.32 12.97
C SER A 223 9.77 13.57 14.35
N PRO A 224 8.90 14.59 14.50
CA PRO A 224 8.18 14.82 15.75
C PRO A 224 7.29 13.64 16.14
N VAL A 225 6.88 12.82 15.16
CA VAL A 225 6.08 11.61 15.37
C VAL A 225 6.81 10.57 16.23
N VAL A 226 8.15 10.54 16.20
CA VAL A 226 8.94 9.63 17.04
C VAL A 226 8.62 9.80 18.52
N GLN A 227 8.32 11.02 18.97
CA GLN A 227 7.96 11.27 20.36
C GLN A 227 6.58 10.69 20.70
N SER A 228 5.60 10.79 19.80
CA SER A 228 4.31 10.08 19.95
C SER A 228 4.53 8.57 20.07
N ILE A 229 5.39 8.00 19.23
CA ILE A 229 5.67 6.56 19.24
C ILE A 229 6.35 6.13 20.54
N LYS A 230 7.26 6.95 21.10
CA LYS A 230 7.82 6.67 22.43
C LYS A 230 6.74 6.60 23.51
N GLN A 231 5.69 7.43 23.44
CA GLN A 231 4.56 7.36 24.37
C GLN A 231 3.76 6.06 24.18
N ILE A 232 3.50 5.67 22.93
CA ILE A 232 2.87 4.39 22.59
C ILE A 232 3.67 3.23 23.19
N VAL A 233 4.98 3.21 23.00
CA VAL A 233 5.86 2.15 23.51
C VAL A 233 5.86 2.08 25.03
N ARG A 234 5.81 3.23 25.74
CA ARG A 234 5.66 3.22 27.21
C ARG A 234 4.32 2.64 27.67
N GLN A 235 3.24 2.92 26.95
CA GLN A 235 1.92 2.34 27.25
C GLN A 235 1.93 0.83 27.02
N ILE A 236 2.53 0.39 25.91
CA ILE A 236 2.73 -1.04 25.62
C ILE A 236 3.60 -1.67 26.70
N ASP A 237 4.71 -1.05 27.09
CA ASP A 237 5.65 -1.56 28.11
C ASP A 237 4.97 -1.76 29.45
N SER A 238 4.17 -0.78 29.89
CA SER A 238 3.37 -0.87 31.11
C SER A 238 2.36 -2.03 31.04
N ALA A 239 1.64 -2.16 29.93
CA ALA A 239 0.66 -3.22 29.73
C ALA A 239 1.33 -4.61 29.71
N VAL A 240 2.45 -4.74 28.99
CA VAL A 240 3.21 -5.98 28.83
C VAL A 240 3.90 -6.38 30.14
N SER A 241 4.52 -5.44 30.85
CA SER A 241 5.22 -5.69 32.11
C SER A 241 4.28 -6.20 33.21
N SER A 242 2.99 -5.82 33.16
CA SER A 242 1.97 -6.33 34.08
C SER A 242 1.77 -7.86 33.98
N MET A 243 2.14 -8.47 32.84
CA MET A 243 1.95 -9.90 32.58
C MET A 243 3.11 -10.78 33.10
N GLN A 244 4.17 -10.18 33.67
CA GLN A 244 5.35 -10.86 34.21
C GLN A 244 5.96 -11.90 33.24
N GLY A 245 6.68 -11.43 32.21
CA GLY A 245 7.32 -12.29 31.22
C GLY A 245 8.57 -11.67 30.58
N ARG A 246 9.31 -12.49 29.82
CA ARG A 246 10.45 -12.01 29.02
C ARG A 246 9.95 -11.35 27.74
N THR A 247 10.51 -10.19 27.43
CA THR A 247 10.34 -9.47 26.16
C THR A 247 11.66 -9.48 25.39
N GLY A 248 11.60 -9.37 24.07
CA GLY A 248 12.78 -9.10 23.24
C GLY A 248 13.13 -7.61 23.25
N ASP A 249 14.03 -7.20 22.36
CA ASP A 249 14.52 -5.81 22.32
C ASP A 249 13.48 -4.81 21.78
N SER A 250 12.45 -5.29 21.07
CA SER A 250 11.42 -4.47 20.44
C SER A 250 10.02 -4.78 20.99
N PRO A 251 9.15 -3.76 21.12
CA PRO A 251 7.72 -3.94 21.38
C PRO A 251 6.95 -4.45 20.15
N PHE A 252 7.54 -4.41 18.96
CA PHE A 252 6.89 -4.77 17.72
C PHE A 252 7.31 -6.17 17.24
N CYS A 253 6.42 -6.80 16.49
CA CYS A 253 6.75 -7.93 15.66
C CYS A 253 7.72 -7.49 14.56
N PRO A 254 8.62 -8.40 14.13
CA PRO A 254 9.53 -8.12 13.04
C PRO A 254 8.78 -7.78 11.78
N VAL A 255 9.32 -6.81 11.05
CA VAL A 255 8.85 -6.52 9.71
C VAL A 255 9.73 -7.26 8.72
N TYR A 256 9.11 -8.14 7.93
CA TYR A 256 9.81 -8.89 6.89
C TYR A 256 9.60 -8.32 5.48
N ALA A 257 9.05 -7.11 5.38
CA ALA A 257 9.01 -6.38 4.12
C ALA A 257 10.33 -5.62 3.93
N SER A 258 11.14 -6.03 2.95
CA SER A 258 12.36 -5.30 2.60
C SER A 258 12.00 -3.95 1.98
N ALA A 259 12.31 -2.86 2.68
CA ALA A 259 12.01 -1.51 2.22
C ALA A 259 12.63 -1.19 0.85
N PHE A 260 11.94 -0.36 0.07
CA PHE A 260 12.26 0.07 -1.29
C PHE A 260 12.23 -1.02 -2.38
N GLN A 261 12.31 -2.30 -2.00
CA GLN A 261 12.34 -3.39 -2.96
C GLN A 261 10.96 -3.60 -3.61
N PRO A 262 10.89 -3.89 -4.91
CA PRO A 262 9.63 -4.23 -5.56
C PRO A 262 9.13 -5.60 -5.12
N PHE A 263 7.84 -5.64 -4.77
CA PHE A 263 7.09 -6.86 -4.51
C PHE A 263 6.23 -7.27 -5.71
N TYR A 264 5.60 -6.31 -6.36
CA TYR A 264 4.81 -6.54 -7.56
C TYR A 264 5.01 -5.41 -8.56
N LEU A 265 5.19 -5.77 -9.83
CA LEU A 265 5.35 -4.83 -10.94
C LEU A 265 4.54 -5.34 -12.13
N SER A 266 3.43 -4.68 -12.41
CA SER A 266 2.54 -5.03 -13.53
C SER A 266 3.21 -4.98 -14.90
N GLY A 267 4.27 -4.18 -15.06
CA GLY A 267 5.08 -4.15 -16.29
C GLY A 267 5.93 -5.42 -16.48
N VAL A 268 6.45 -6.00 -15.40
CA VAL A 268 7.23 -7.24 -15.49
C VAL A 268 6.29 -8.45 -15.61
N ASP A 269 5.16 -8.43 -14.90
CA ASP A 269 4.02 -9.36 -15.02
C ASP A 269 3.08 -9.01 -16.20
N SER A 270 3.64 -8.44 -17.28
CA SER A 270 2.86 -7.77 -18.33
C SER A 270 1.88 -8.67 -19.06
N TYR A 271 2.24 -9.94 -19.26
CA TYR A 271 1.41 -10.90 -19.99
C TYR A 271 0.07 -11.15 -19.28
N LEU A 272 0.12 -11.57 -18.01
CA LEU A 272 -1.08 -11.89 -17.23
C LEU A 272 -1.83 -10.63 -16.81
N TRP A 273 -1.12 -9.55 -16.51
CA TRP A 273 -1.75 -8.27 -16.16
C TRP A 273 -2.61 -7.66 -17.28
N ARG A 274 -2.30 -7.97 -18.56
CA ARG A 274 -2.97 -7.39 -19.73
C ARG A 274 -4.04 -8.27 -20.36
N LEU A 275 -3.86 -9.60 -20.32
CA LEU A 275 -4.81 -10.50 -20.98
C LEU A 275 -6.04 -10.81 -20.13
N GLY A 276 -5.91 -10.79 -18.79
CA GLY A 276 -7.02 -11.11 -17.91
C GLY A 276 -7.59 -12.52 -18.13
N TYR A 277 -8.87 -12.70 -17.82
CA TYR A 277 -9.60 -13.97 -17.98
C TYR A 277 -9.82 -14.31 -19.47
N PRO A 278 -9.72 -15.58 -19.90
CA PRO A 278 -9.47 -16.80 -19.13
C PRO A 278 -7.99 -17.20 -19.01
N VAL A 279 -7.06 -16.37 -19.51
CA VAL A 279 -5.62 -16.69 -19.45
C VAL A 279 -5.09 -16.55 -18.02
N THR A 280 -5.62 -15.58 -17.28
CA THR A 280 -5.29 -15.27 -15.89
C THR A 280 -6.48 -15.61 -15.00
N ASP A 281 -6.21 -16.15 -13.83
CA ASP A 281 -7.22 -16.49 -12.81
C ASP A 281 -8.31 -17.45 -13.30
N SER A 282 -7.95 -18.36 -14.21
CA SER A 282 -8.84 -19.41 -14.72
C SER A 282 -9.43 -20.30 -13.61
N GLU A 283 -8.68 -20.47 -12.52
CA GLU A 283 -9.06 -21.16 -11.29
C GLU A 283 -10.20 -20.47 -10.54
N HIS A 284 -10.47 -19.19 -10.83
CA HIS A 284 -11.56 -18.40 -10.25
C HIS A 284 -12.73 -18.21 -11.24
N SER A 285 -12.88 -19.09 -12.24
CA SER A 285 -13.99 -19.04 -13.21
C SER A 285 -15.37 -19.03 -12.56
N ASP A 286 -15.52 -19.73 -11.44
CA ASP A 286 -16.76 -19.80 -10.65
C ASP A 286 -17.12 -18.46 -9.99
N VAL A 287 -16.13 -17.65 -9.64
CA VAL A 287 -16.31 -16.28 -9.13
C VAL A 287 -16.56 -15.31 -10.29
N ILE A 288 -15.73 -15.37 -11.33
CA ILE A 288 -15.76 -14.45 -12.48
C ILE A 288 -17.06 -14.55 -13.28
N LEU A 289 -17.55 -15.77 -13.52
CA LEU A 289 -18.76 -16.00 -14.31
C LEU A 289 -20.04 -15.94 -13.47
N ASN A 290 -19.94 -15.72 -12.16
CA ASN A 290 -21.09 -15.64 -11.27
C ASN A 290 -21.63 -14.20 -11.19
N PRO A 291 -22.83 -13.92 -11.73
CA PRO A 291 -23.41 -12.56 -11.68
C PRO A 291 -23.78 -12.11 -10.25
N LEU A 292 -23.78 -13.02 -9.27
CA LEU A 292 -24.04 -12.75 -7.86
C LEU A 292 -22.76 -12.83 -7.02
N SER A 293 -21.59 -12.74 -7.66
CA SER A 293 -20.31 -12.75 -6.96
C SER A 293 -20.22 -11.61 -5.94
N THR A 294 -19.62 -11.91 -4.79
CA THR A 294 -19.37 -10.93 -3.73
C THR A 294 -17.97 -10.31 -3.82
N ASP A 295 -17.23 -10.57 -4.89
CA ASP A 295 -15.86 -10.10 -5.11
C ASP A 295 -15.79 -8.61 -5.54
N ILE A 296 -16.60 -7.77 -4.90
CA ILE A 296 -16.80 -6.39 -5.28
C ILE A 296 -15.90 -5.49 -4.43
N VAL A 297 -15.15 -4.62 -5.09
CA VAL A 297 -14.50 -3.46 -4.49
C VAL A 297 -15.42 -2.25 -4.63
N GLY A 298 -15.70 -1.58 -3.52
CA GLY A 298 -16.63 -0.46 -3.47
C GLY A 298 -17.13 -0.22 -2.05
N THR A 299 -18.20 0.55 -1.91
CA THR A 299 -18.88 0.79 -0.63
C THR A 299 -20.26 0.11 -0.62
N GLY A 300 -20.95 0.10 0.52
CA GLY A 300 -22.26 -0.56 0.66
C GLY A 300 -23.35 -0.06 -0.30
N GLY A 301 -23.17 1.10 -0.95
CA GLY A 301 -24.11 1.64 -1.94
C GLY A 301 -23.51 1.84 -3.34
N GLU A 302 -22.23 1.53 -3.55
CA GLU A 302 -21.55 1.81 -4.82
C GLU A 302 -20.51 0.74 -5.14
N GLN A 303 -20.62 0.16 -6.34
CA GLN A 303 -19.68 -0.84 -6.84
C GLN A 303 -18.68 -0.18 -7.79
N TRP A 304 -17.39 -0.34 -7.55
CA TRP A 304 -16.33 0.29 -8.35
C TRP A 304 -15.70 -0.69 -9.34
N GLY A 305 -15.67 -1.98 -8.99
CA GLY A 305 -15.17 -3.04 -9.85
C GLY A 305 -15.04 -4.37 -9.09
N HIS A 306 -14.62 -5.41 -9.80
CA HIS A 306 -14.43 -6.75 -9.24
C HIS A 306 -12.97 -7.04 -8.93
N ILE A 307 -12.70 -7.92 -7.96
CA ILE A 307 -11.36 -8.39 -7.65
C ILE A 307 -10.85 -9.29 -8.78
N TYR A 308 -11.67 -10.19 -9.32
CA TYR A 308 -11.27 -11.05 -10.43
C TYR A 308 -11.91 -10.60 -11.76
N PRO A 309 -11.21 -10.82 -12.89
CA PRO A 309 -9.80 -11.21 -12.99
C PRO A 309 -8.87 -10.10 -12.46
N ARG A 310 -7.72 -10.51 -11.91
CA ARG A 310 -6.70 -9.60 -11.37
C ARG A 310 -5.83 -9.04 -12.50
N ASP A 311 -6.46 -8.24 -13.36
CA ASP A 311 -5.85 -7.49 -14.46
C ASP A 311 -5.93 -5.97 -14.23
N GLY A 312 -5.35 -5.19 -15.14
CA GLY A 312 -5.39 -3.73 -15.09
C GLY A 312 -6.67 -3.09 -15.65
N ALA A 313 -7.61 -3.88 -16.19
CA ALA A 313 -8.78 -3.36 -16.88
C ALA A 313 -9.95 -3.16 -15.91
N VAL A 314 -10.40 -1.91 -15.74
CA VAL A 314 -11.53 -1.57 -14.88
C VAL A 314 -12.40 -0.53 -15.57
N ASN A 315 -13.68 -0.85 -15.76
CA ASN A 315 -14.62 0.07 -16.41
C ASN A 315 -15.32 0.96 -15.37
N HIS A 316 -14.77 2.15 -15.10
CA HIS A 316 -15.38 3.11 -14.19
C HIS A 316 -15.08 4.56 -14.62
N GLN A 317 -15.97 5.54 -14.43
CA GLN A 317 -15.71 6.92 -14.90
C GLN A 317 -14.64 7.65 -14.09
N GLU A 318 -14.61 7.43 -12.77
CA GLU A 318 -13.67 8.05 -11.84
C GLU A 318 -12.35 7.26 -11.70
N ALA A 319 -11.21 7.93 -11.90
CA ALA A 319 -9.88 7.31 -11.90
C ALA A 319 -9.45 6.78 -10.52
N GLN A 320 -9.77 7.51 -9.46
CA GLN A 320 -9.46 7.12 -8.08
C GLN A 320 -10.12 5.79 -7.71
N LYS A 321 -11.32 5.51 -8.24
CA LYS A 321 -12.05 4.27 -8.01
C LYS A 321 -11.42 3.11 -8.79
N VAL A 322 -11.05 3.35 -10.05
CA VAL A 322 -10.23 2.41 -10.86
C VAL A 322 -8.94 2.06 -10.14
N ALA A 323 -8.19 3.07 -9.69
CA ALA A 323 -6.92 2.91 -9.01
C ALA A 323 -7.05 2.11 -7.71
N ALA A 324 -8.14 2.32 -6.95
CA ALA A 324 -8.41 1.56 -5.74
C ALA A 324 -8.70 0.07 -6.03
N VAL A 325 -9.49 -0.23 -7.07
CA VAL A 325 -9.73 -1.62 -7.53
C VAL A 325 -8.41 -2.27 -7.93
N VAL A 326 -7.61 -1.58 -8.74
CA VAL A 326 -6.29 -2.06 -9.21
C VAL A 326 -5.31 -2.32 -8.06
N ALA A 327 -5.28 -1.44 -7.06
CA ALA A 327 -4.49 -1.65 -5.84
C ALA A 327 -4.94 -2.90 -5.06
N VAL A 328 -6.25 -3.15 -4.95
CA VAL A 328 -6.77 -4.36 -4.30
C VAL A 328 -6.36 -5.62 -5.08
N ARG A 329 -6.41 -5.57 -6.42
CA ARG A 329 -6.01 -6.68 -7.30
C ARG A 329 -4.55 -7.04 -7.13
N SER A 330 -3.64 -6.07 -7.15
CA SER A 330 -2.20 -6.34 -6.95
C SER A 330 -1.87 -6.85 -5.55
N LYS A 331 -2.54 -6.34 -4.52
CA LYS A 331 -2.50 -6.94 -3.17
C LYS A 331 -2.93 -8.40 -3.21
N GLN A 332 -4.00 -8.73 -3.93
CA GLN A 332 -4.51 -10.09 -4.00
C GLN A 332 -3.54 -11.05 -4.71
N VAL A 333 -2.81 -10.56 -5.72
CA VAL A 333 -1.71 -11.32 -6.34
C VAL A 333 -0.63 -11.65 -5.31
N LEU A 334 -0.25 -10.70 -4.46
CA LEU A 334 0.75 -10.95 -3.42
C LEU A 334 0.25 -11.87 -2.30
N ALA A 335 -1.04 -11.82 -1.99
CA ALA A 335 -1.63 -12.59 -0.89
C ALA A 335 -1.91 -14.06 -1.26
N GLU A 336 -2.33 -14.32 -2.50
CA GLU A 336 -2.77 -15.65 -2.96
C GLU A 336 -1.91 -16.25 -4.07
N GLY A 337 -1.05 -15.44 -4.69
CA GLY A 337 -0.33 -15.85 -5.89
C GLY A 337 -1.26 -16.05 -7.08
N GLY A 338 -0.82 -16.86 -8.04
CA GLY A 338 -1.61 -17.22 -9.22
C GLY A 338 -0.73 -17.94 -10.23
N MET A 339 -1.34 -18.73 -11.11
CA MET A 339 -0.57 -19.50 -12.09
C MET A 339 0.24 -18.56 -12.99
N GLY A 340 1.56 -18.70 -12.95
CA GLY A 340 2.48 -17.91 -13.79
C GLY A 340 2.65 -16.44 -13.41
N ARG A 341 2.03 -15.97 -12.32
CA ARG A 341 2.17 -14.57 -11.85
C ARG A 341 3.59 -14.32 -11.36
N LEU A 342 4.15 -13.18 -11.74
CA LEU A 342 5.49 -12.77 -11.33
C LEU A 342 5.45 -11.74 -10.19
N TYR A 343 5.84 -12.16 -8.99
CA TYR A 343 5.88 -11.32 -7.80
C TYR A 343 6.91 -11.85 -6.79
N ARG A 344 7.35 -11.00 -5.87
CA ARG A 344 8.13 -11.42 -4.70
C ARG A 344 7.17 -11.81 -3.60
N GLU A 345 7.21 -13.08 -3.19
CA GLU A 345 6.43 -13.54 -2.04
C GLU A 345 6.93 -12.85 -0.76
N PRO A 346 6.05 -12.23 0.03
CA PRO A 346 6.42 -11.74 1.35
C PRO A 346 6.69 -12.88 2.31
N ASP A 347 7.66 -12.70 3.21
CA ASP A 347 8.01 -13.68 4.25
C ASP A 347 6.95 -13.76 5.39
N TYR A 348 5.74 -13.27 5.14
CA TYR A 348 4.63 -13.24 6.09
C TYR A 348 3.29 -13.42 5.34
N LYS A 349 2.27 -13.88 6.05
CA LYS A 349 0.92 -14.07 5.49
C LYS A 349 0.06 -12.82 5.65
N MET A 350 -0.49 -12.29 4.56
CA MET A 350 -1.40 -11.14 4.57
C MET A 350 -2.82 -11.50 5.04
N LYS A 351 -2.98 -11.96 6.29
CA LYS A 351 -4.27 -12.43 6.82
C LYS A 351 -5.30 -11.30 7.01
N ARG A 352 -4.84 -10.17 7.56
CA ARG A 352 -5.63 -8.95 7.73
C ARG A 352 -4.82 -7.80 7.16
N VAL A 353 -5.51 -6.91 6.46
CA VAL A 353 -4.92 -5.75 5.82
C VAL A 353 -5.80 -4.54 6.06
N VAL A 354 -5.17 -3.39 6.32
CA VAL A 354 -5.83 -2.08 6.29
C VAL A 354 -5.08 -1.13 5.38
N TRP A 355 -5.77 -0.12 4.87
CA TRP A 355 -5.30 0.83 3.88
C TRP A 355 -5.31 2.23 4.46
N SER A 356 -4.29 3.02 4.17
CA SER A 356 -4.31 4.47 4.34
C SER A 356 -3.83 5.16 3.08
N LYS A 357 -4.50 6.24 2.70
CA LYS A 357 -4.17 7.01 1.50
C LYS A 357 -2.93 7.87 1.74
N VAL A 358 -1.98 7.81 0.83
CA VAL A 358 -0.72 8.58 0.88
C VAL A 358 -0.70 9.66 -0.20
N TYR A 359 -1.33 9.40 -1.35
CA TYR A 359 -1.34 10.34 -2.50
C TYR A 359 -2.69 10.29 -3.23
N PRO A 360 -3.21 11.40 -3.78
CA PRO A 360 -2.66 12.78 -3.83
C PRO A 360 -2.73 13.56 -2.51
N GLN A 361 -3.71 13.24 -1.66
CA GLN A 361 -3.92 13.92 -0.38
C GLN A 361 -3.82 12.90 0.75
N PRO A 362 -2.73 12.93 1.55
CA PRO A 362 -2.53 11.95 2.61
C PRO A 362 -3.62 12.09 3.68
N LYS A 363 -4.14 10.96 4.13
CA LYS A 363 -5.12 10.91 5.23
C LYS A 363 -4.53 10.22 6.44
N LYS A 364 -4.94 10.66 7.64
CA LYS A 364 -4.44 10.09 8.91
C LYS A 364 -5.18 8.84 9.36
N ASN A 365 -6.26 8.45 8.70
CA ASN A 365 -7.09 7.31 9.07
C ASN A 365 -6.73 6.06 8.24
N CYS A 366 -6.98 4.90 8.85
CA CYS A 366 -6.89 3.60 8.20
C CYS A 366 -8.26 2.96 8.07
N HIS A 367 -8.45 2.21 6.98
CA HIS A 367 -9.68 1.50 6.70
C HIS A 367 -9.41 0.08 6.20
N VAL A 368 -10.20 -0.89 6.64
CA VAL A 368 -10.16 -2.26 6.09
C VAL A 368 -10.52 -2.24 4.61
N ASN A 369 -11.53 -1.45 4.24
CA ASN A 369 -11.95 -1.27 2.87
C ASN A 369 -11.27 -0.03 2.27
N ILE A 370 -10.48 -0.23 1.21
CA ILE A 370 -9.80 0.85 0.50
C ILE A 370 -10.77 1.93 0.02
N ALA A 371 -12.03 1.57 -0.26
CA ALA A 371 -13.03 2.52 -0.74
C ALA A 371 -13.37 3.63 0.26
N ASN A 372 -13.10 3.41 1.55
CA ASN A 372 -13.33 4.39 2.61
C ASN A 372 -12.15 5.34 2.82
N THR A 373 -11.07 5.22 2.03
CA THR A 373 -9.85 6.04 2.19
C THR A 373 -9.94 7.42 1.54
N GLY A 374 -11.03 7.72 0.82
CA GLY A 374 -11.30 9.02 0.19
C GLY A 374 -11.26 8.98 -1.34
N THR A 375 -12.06 9.85 -1.97
CA THR A 375 -12.26 9.91 -3.42
C THR A 375 -11.60 11.12 -4.08
N GLU A 376 -10.57 11.68 -3.45
CA GLU A 376 -9.79 12.78 -4.04
C GLU A 376 -9.13 12.34 -5.34
N THR A 377 -9.25 13.18 -6.36
CA THR A 377 -8.73 12.98 -7.72
C THR A 377 -7.36 13.63 -7.88
N GLU A 378 -6.51 13.04 -8.72
CA GLU A 378 -5.25 13.64 -9.18
C GLU A 378 -5.28 13.79 -10.70
N SER A 379 -4.64 14.84 -11.23
CA SER A 379 -4.76 15.23 -12.64
C SER A 379 -4.09 14.26 -13.63
N LYS A 380 -3.14 13.44 -13.19
CA LYS A 380 -2.42 12.43 -13.97
C LYS A 380 -2.89 11.00 -13.64
N ASP A 381 -3.97 10.87 -12.88
CA ASP A 381 -4.55 9.59 -12.44
C ASP A 381 -3.56 8.70 -11.67
N ARG A 382 -2.72 9.30 -10.82
CA ARG A 382 -1.75 8.57 -9.98
C ARG A 382 -2.19 8.56 -8.53
N TYR A 383 -2.11 7.38 -7.91
CA TYR A 383 -2.59 7.17 -6.54
C TYR A 383 -1.67 6.23 -5.78
N ALA A 384 -1.57 6.43 -4.46
CA ALA A 384 -0.78 5.58 -3.60
C ALA A 384 -1.42 5.39 -2.23
N TRP A 385 -1.30 4.17 -1.71
CA TRP A 385 -1.77 3.77 -0.39
C TRP A 385 -0.72 2.96 0.34
N ASN A 386 -0.61 3.16 1.64
CA ASN A 386 0.09 2.24 2.50
C ASN A 386 -0.76 1.00 2.72
N LEU A 387 -0.11 -0.16 2.57
CA LEU A 387 -0.67 -1.45 2.91
C LEU A 387 -0.17 -1.87 4.28
N TRP A 388 -1.07 -1.83 5.24
CA TRP A 388 -0.79 -2.22 6.60
C TRP A 388 -1.15 -3.68 6.80
N THR A 389 -0.18 -4.51 7.14
CA THR A 389 -0.36 -5.96 7.26
C THR A 389 -0.30 -6.36 8.73
N ASN A 390 -1.19 -7.26 9.14
CA ASN A 390 -1.23 -7.70 10.53
C ASN A 390 -0.17 -8.76 10.83
N HIS A 391 0.66 -8.49 11.83
CA HIS A 391 1.64 -9.41 12.37
C HIS A 391 1.22 -9.87 13.74
N ARG A 392 1.43 -11.15 14.04
CA ARG A 392 1.21 -11.73 15.37
C ARG A 392 2.43 -12.54 15.77
N CYS A 393 3.00 -12.23 16.93
CA CYS A 393 4.23 -12.83 17.41
C CYS A 393 4.30 -12.87 18.93
N ASP A 394 5.19 -13.71 19.45
CA ASP A 394 5.66 -13.59 20.83
C ASP A 394 6.72 -12.49 20.91
N LEU A 395 6.70 -11.66 21.95
CA LEU A 395 7.69 -10.59 22.11
C LEU A 395 9.11 -11.13 22.32
N TYR A 396 9.26 -12.31 22.93
CA TYR A 396 10.52 -13.03 23.00
C TYR A 396 10.42 -14.37 22.26
N ARG A 397 11.06 -14.45 21.10
CA ARG A 397 10.84 -15.53 20.10
C ARG A 397 11.78 -16.73 20.23
N ARG A 398 12.77 -16.69 21.12
CA ARG A 398 13.74 -17.79 21.26
C ARG A 398 13.07 -19.05 21.80
N GLY A 399 13.61 -20.23 21.49
CA GLY A 399 13.07 -21.51 21.95
C GLY A 399 11.80 -21.95 21.20
N VAL A 400 11.11 -22.95 21.72
CA VAL A 400 9.91 -23.56 21.14
C VAL A 400 8.69 -23.23 22.01
N PRO A 401 7.54 -22.83 21.44
CA PRO A 401 6.31 -22.63 22.21
C PRO A 401 5.76 -23.97 22.72
N ILE A 402 5.44 -24.04 24.01
CA ILE A 402 4.93 -25.23 24.71
C ILE A 402 3.45 -25.09 25.03
N ALA A 403 3.02 -23.91 25.49
CA ALA A 403 1.63 -23.65 25.84
C ALA A 403 1.27 -22.19 25.56
N PHE A 404 0.00 -21.92 25.26
CA PHE A 404 -0.55 -20.58 25.08
C PHE A 404 -1.77 -20.40 25.98
N ILE A 405 -1.77 -19.35 26.79
CA ILE A 405 -2.90 -18.98 27.64
C ILE A 405 -3.55 -17.74 27.03
N PRO A 406 -4.76 -17.86 26.45
CA PRO A 406 -5.49 -16.70 25.96
C PRO A 406 -5.98 -15.87 27.14
N ILE A 407 -5.72 -14.56 27.09
CA ILE A 407 -6.24 -13.58 28.07
C ILE A 407 -7.33 -12.70 27.43
N GLY A 408 -7.58 -12.91 26.13
CA GLY A 408 -8.51 -12.14 25.31
C GLY A 408 -7.80 -10.97 24.61
N PRO A 409 -8.39 -10.39 23.55
CA PRO A 409 -7.77 -9.27 22.87
C PRO A 409 -7.84 -8.02 23.77
N ILE A 410 -6.71 -7.65 24.37
CA ILE A 410 -6.56 -6.38 25.09
C ILE A 410 -5.98 -5.37 24.11
N HIS A 411 -6.79 -4.41 23.71
CA HIS A 411 -6.36 -3.32 22.83
C HIS A 411 -5.60 -2.27 23.64
N VAL A 412 -4.38 -1.95 23.21
CA VAL A 412 -3.62 -0.84 23.79
C VAL A 412 -4.11 0.45 23.11
N ILE A 413 -4.86 1.26 23.87
CA ILE A 413 -5.37 2.54 23.39
C ILE A 413 -4.23 3.54 23.38
N VAL A 414 -3.79 3.92 22.18
CA VAL A 414 -2.85 5.00 21.98
C VAL A 414 -3.55 6.33 22.23
N GLN A 415 -3.27 6.95 23.37
CA GLN A 415 -3.71 8.33 23.62
C GLN A 415 -2.74 9.30 22.95
N SER A 416 -3.21 10.02 21.91
CA SER A 416 -2.44 11.09 21.29
C SER A 416 -2.21 12.22 22.30
N SER A 417 -0.97 12.72 22.40
CA SER A 417 -0.56 13.80 23.32
C SER A 417 -1.35 15.11 23.17
N LYS A 418 -2.13 15.27 22.09
CA LYS A 418 -3.02 16.43 21.87
C LYS A 418 -4.33 16.39 22.65
N ALA A 419 -4.64 15.29 23.33
CA ALA A 419 -5.84 15.16 24.16
C ALA A 419 -5.48 15.02 25.65
N GLN A 420 -4.89 16.07 26.24
CA GLN A 420 -5.03 16.26 27.68
C GLN A 420 -6.44 16.84 27.93
N PRO A 421 -7.38 16.11 28.55
CA PRO A 421 -8.60 16.72 29.02
C PRO A 421 -8.21 17.76 30.08
N ASN A 422 -8.65 19.00 29.86
CA ASN A 422 -8.46 20.11 30.78
C ASN A 422 -8.99 19.70 32.17
N PRO A 423 -8.18 19.65 33.23
CA PRO A 423 -8.63 19.21 34.55
C PRO A 423 -9.38 20.36 35.25
N LYS A 424 -10.50 20.80 34.66
CA LYS A 424 -11.45 21.74 35.23
C LYS A 424 -12.87 21.52 34.72
N GLN A 425 -13.37 20.29 34.78
CA GLN A 425 -14.81 20.02 34.93
C GLN A 425 -15.03 18.79 35.81
N ILE A 426 -14.63 18.91 37.08
CA ILE A 426 -15.37 18.28 38.17
C ILE A 426 -15.94 19.45 38.96
N LYS A 427 -17.21 19.76 38.74
CA LYS A 427 -18.02 20.53 39.68
C LYS A 427 -19.17 19.63 40.11
N ALA A 428 -19.25 19.52 41.43
CA ALA A 428 -20.27 18.97 42.33
C ALA A 428 -21.53 18.38 41.70
#